data_AF-A0A382VDR3-F1
#
_entry.id   AF-A0A382VDR3-F1
#
_cell.length_a   1.000
_cell.length_b   1.000
_cell.length_c   1.000
_cell.angle_alpha   90.00
_cell.angle_beta   90.00
_cell.angle_gamma   90.00
#
_symmetry.space_group_name_H-M   'P 1'
#
loop_
_entity.id
_entity.type
_entity.pdbx_description
1 polymer ?
#
loop_
_entity_poly.entity_id
_entity_poly.type
_entity_poly.pdbx_seq_one_letter_code
_entity_poly.pdbx_strand_id
1 'polypeptide(L)'
;VAALFATAGNVSLSAAQETHLIVISGLGGDPAYSQRFVEWGDTFVEAAGELGIPENRITFLGESLGRDSKVSARSTRANVQKAFAQMVNNAKTGDQIFAILIGHGSYTAGESRFNLPGP
;
A
#
# COMPACT_ATOMS: atom_id res chain seq x y z
N VAL A 1 -53.54 -26.36 -11.23
CA VAL A 1 -52.38 -26.13 -10.34
C VAL A 1 -51.43 -25.22 -11.11
N ALA A 2 -51.36 -23.93 -10.75
CA ALA A 2 -50.51 -22.96 -11.43
C ALA A 2 -49.21 -22.78 -10.64
N ALA A 3 -48.08 -23.07 -11.25
CA ALA A 3 -46.76 -22.89 -10.65
C ALA A 3 -46.31 -21.44 -10.83
N LEU A 4 -46.14 -20.74 -9.71
CA LEU A 4 -45.59 -19.39 -9.65
C LEU A 4 -44.07 -19.50 -9.66
N PHE A 5 -43.41 -19.11 -10.75
CA PHE A 5 -41.96 -18.98 -10.79
C PHE A 5 -41.56 -17.62 -10.20
N ALA A 6 -40.99 -17.63 -9.00
CA ALA A 6 -40.35 -16.47 -8.41
C ALA A 6 -38.98 -16.26 -9.08
N THR A 7 -38.84 -15.18 -9.86
CA THR A 7 -37.54 -14.72 -10.33
C THR A 7 -36.82 -14.06 -9.16
N ALA A 8 -35.84 -14.78 -8.58
CA ALA A 8 -34.89 -14.17 -7.66
C ALA A 8 -34.11 -13.10 -8.44
N GLY A 9 -34.44 -11.84 -8.22
CA GLY A 9 -33.65 -10.72 -8.73
C GLY A 9 -32.22 -10.86 -8.23
N ASN A 10 -31.25 -10.82 -9.13
CA ASN A 10 -29.84 -10.70 -8.78
C ASN A 10 -29.67 -9.39 -8.02
N VAL A 11 -29.62 -9.46 -6.70
CA VAL A 11 -29.05 -8.39 -5.89
C VAL A 11 -27.58 -8.38 -6.26
N SER A 12 -27.20 -7.52 -7.21
CA SER A 12 -25.80 -7.15 -7.37
C SER A 12 -25.40 -6.54 -6.03
N LEU A 13 -24.70 -7.30 -5.21
CA LEU A 13 -23.80 -6.74 -4.22
C LEU A 13 -22.98 -5.73 -5.02
N SER A 14 -23.25 -4.43 -4.81
CA SER A 14 -22.30 -3.40 -5.21
C SER A 14 -20.96 -3.94 -4.77
N ALA A 15 -20.02 -4.17 -5.68
CA ALA A 15 -18.66 -4.44 -5.28
C ALA A 15 -18.30 -3.25 -4.40
N ALA A 16 -18.21 -3.48 -3.09
CA ALA A 16 -17.87 -2.41 -2.16
C ALA A 16 -16.56 -1.84 -2.69
N GLN A 17 -16.50 -0.54 -2.88
CA GLN A 17 -15.28 0.14 -3.30
C GLN A 17 -14.16 -0.29 -2.36
N GLU A 18 -13.20 -1.05 -2.89
CA GLU A 18 -12.18 -1.67 -2.05
C GLU A 18 -11.03 -0.70 -1.83
N THR A 19 -10.34 -0.84 -0.70
CA THR A 19 -9.16 -0.02 -0.39
C THR A 19 -7.89 -0.85 -0.52
N HIS A 20 -6.87 -0.27 -1.15
CA HIS A 20 -5.51 -0.78 -1.22
C HIS A 20 -4.58 0.21 -0.52
N LEU A 21 -3.64 -0.30 0.26
CA LEU A 21 -2.64 0.50 0.97
C LEU A 21 -1.25 0.16 0.46
N ILE A 22 -0.48 1.18 0.10
CA ILE A 22 0.96 1.07 -0.09
C ILE A 22 1.68 2.06 0.83
N VAL A 23 2.53 1.52 1.70
CA VAL A 23 3.43 2.29 2.56
C VAL A 23 4.84 2.16 2.00
N ILE A 24 5.54 3.28 1.86
CA ILE A 24 6.92 3.34 1.36
C ILE A 24 7.76 4.15 2.33
N SER A 25 8.61 3.46 3.10
CA SER A 25 9.67 4.05 3.88
C SER A 25 10.93 4.21 3.01
N GLY A 26 11.37 5.46 2.84
CA GLY A 26 12.51 5.85 2.03
C GLY A 26 13.85 5.68 2.74
N LEU A 27 14.90 6.23 2.14
CA LEU A 27 16.25 6.21 2.72
C LEU A 27 16.33 7.13 3.94
N GLY A 28 16.64 6.58 5.12
CA GLY A 28 16.75 7.34 6.38
C GLY A 28 18.09 8.07 6.56
N GLY A 29 19.17 7.54 5.97
CA GLY A 29 20.51 8.14 6.05
C GLY A 29 21.20 7.91 7.40
N ASP A 30 20.55 8.29 8.50
CA ASP A 30 20.96 7.93 9.86
C ASP A 30 20.09 6.78 10.41
N PRO A 31 20.66 5.83 11.16
CA PRO A 31 19.92 4.70 11.75
C PRO A 31 18.67 5.09 12.54
N ALA A 32 18.69 6.22 13.26
CA ALA A 32 17.55 6.67 14.06
C ALA A 32 16.33 7.02 13.18
N TYR A 33 16.56 7.65 12.01
CA TYR A 33 15.49 7.94 11.06
C TYR A 33 15.00 6.66 10.38
N SER A 34 15.91 5.79 9.94
CA SER A 34 15.53 4.51 9.31
C SER A 34 14.64 3.68 10.23
N GLN A 35 14.98 3.60 11.53
CA GLN A 35 14.14 2.93 12.52
C GLN A 35 12.78 3.60 12.67
N ARG A 36 12.76 4.92 12.86
CA ARG A 36 11.51 5.68 13.06
C ARG A 36 10.54 5.56 11.88
N PHE A 37 11.07 5.56 10.65
CA PHE A 37 10.24 5.43 9.45
C PHE A 37 9.59 4.06 9.34
N VAL A 38 10.29 3.00 9.79
CA VAL A 38 9.71 1.66 9.84
C VAL A 38 8.63 1.57 10.91
N GLU A 39 8.86 2.10 12.11
CA GLU A 39 7.87 2.14 13.20
C GLU A 39 6.56 2.84 12.78
N TRP A 40 6.67 3.98 12.11
CA TRP A 40 5.50 4.68 11.57
C TRP A 40 4.80 3.87 10.49
N GLY A 41 5.55 3.22 9.60
CA GLY A 41 4.96 2.35 8.58
C GLY A 41 4.22 1.17 9.18
N ASP A 42 4.78 0.52 10.21
CA ASP A 42 4.13 -0.56 10.95
C ASP A 42 2.82 -0.10 11.59
N THR A 43 2.78 1.13 12.14
CA THR A 43 1.56 1.72 12.70
C THR A 43 0.46 1.89 11.64
N PHE A 44 0.81 2.32 10.42
CA PHE A 44 -0.17 2.44 9.34
C PHE A 44 -0.69 1.10 8.84
N VAL A 45 0.18 0.08 8.77
CA VAL A 45 -0.23 -1.27 8.40
C VAL A 45 -1.15 -1.89 9.46
N GLU A 46 -0.85 -1.68 10.75
CA GLU A 46 -1.74 -2.11 11.85
C GLU A 46 -3.10 -1.43 11.77
N ALA A 47 -3.14 -0.10 11.64
CA ALA A 47 -4.39 0.64 11.50
C ALA A 47 -5.22 0.20 10.28
N ALA A 48 -4.56 -0.12 9.17
CA ALA A 48 -5.25 -0.66 7.99
C ALA A 48 -5.90 -2.03 8.26
N GLY A 49 -5.21 -2.90 9.01
CA GLY A 49 -5.77 -4.17 9.45
C GLY A 49 -6.97 -3.99 10.38
N GLU A 50 -6.89 -3.05 11.34
CA GLU A 50 -8.02 -2.71 12.23
C GLU A 50 -9.23 -2.16 11.48
N LEU A 51 -9.00 -1.44 10.38
CA LEU A 51 -10.06 -0.93 9.48
C LEU A 51 -10.60 -2.01 8.52
N GLY A 52 -10.09 -3.24 8.59
CA GLY A 52 -10.57 -4.37 7.79
C GLY A 52 -10.01 -4.44 6.36
N ILE A 53 -8.92 -3.73 6.06
CA ILE A 53 -8.23 -3.89 4.79
C ILE A 53 -7.51 -5.24 4.80
N PRO A 54 -7.78 -6.15 3.84
CA PRO A 54 -7.18 -7.48 3.84
C PRO A 54 -5.68 -7.38 3.55
N GLU A 55 -4.88 -8.24 4.18
CA GLU A 55 -3.41 -8.23 4.08
C GLU A 55 -2.90 -8.28 2.63
N ASN A 56 -3.59 -9.00 1.74
CA ASN A 56 -3.23 -9.09 0.32
C ASN A 56 -3.42 -7.79 -0.47
N ARG A 57 -3.98 -6.74 0.15
CA ARG A 57 -4.11 -5.38 -0.39
C ARG A 57 -3.26 -4.36 0.36
N ILE A 58 -2.43 -4.81 1.31
CA ILE A 58 -1.48 -3.97 2.02
C ILE A 58 -0.07 -4.33 1.54
N THR A 59 0.66 -3.33 1.06
CA THR A 59 2.07 -3.46 0.70
C THR A 59 2.89 -2.50 1.52
N PHE A 60 3.94 -2.98 2.18
CA PHE A 60 4.88 -2.12 2.90
C PHE A 60 6.30 -2.34 2.41
N LEU A 61 6.89 -1.30 1.82
CA LEU A 61 8.27 -1.28 1.36
C LEU A 61 9.12 -0.41 2.29
N GLY A 62 10.31 -0.90 2.68
CA GLY A 62 11.20 -0.20 3.60
C GLY A 62 12.66 -0.22 3.18
N GLU A 63 13.52 0.54 3.84
CA GLU A 63 14.94 0.65 3.46
C GLU A 63 15.66 -0.72 3.42
N SER A 64 15.37 -1.54 4.42
CA SER A 64 15.87 -2.90 4.63
C SER A 64 14.76 -3.82 5.13
N LEU A 65 15.01 -5.14 5.09
CA LEU A 65 14.12 -6.13 5.70
C LEU A 65 14.46 -6.25 7.18
N GLY A 66 13.61 -5.73 8.06
CA GLY A 66 13.72 -5.93 9.51
C GLY A 66 13.13 -7.28 9.91
N ARG A 67 13.72 -7.95 10.92
CA ARG A 67 13.23 -9.25 11.40
C ARG A 67 11.80 -9.22 11.95
N ASP A 68 11.40 -8.10 12.54
CA ASP A 68 10.11 -7.95 13.23
C ASP A 68 9.21 -6.85 12.61
N SER A 69 9.56 -6.35 11.42
CA SER A 69 8.78 -5.34 10.70
C SER A 69 7.82 -5.97 9.71
N LYS A 70 6.73 -5.27 9.38
CA LYS A 70 5.78 -5.70 8.32
C LYS A 70 6.29 -5.38 6.90
N VAL A 71 7.56 -5.00 6.76
CA VAL A 71 8.21 -4.71 5.47
C VAL A 71 8.30 -5.99 4.63
N SER A 72 7.66 -5.99 3.46
CA SER A 72 7.62 -7.13 2.55
C SER A 72 8.76 -7.12 1.52
N ALA A 73 9.31 -5.95 1.20
CA ALA A 73 10.45 -5.81 0.29
C ALA A 73 11.19 -4.49 0.51
N ARG A 74 12.42 -4.41 -0.04
CA ARG A 74 13.19 -3.15 -0.04
C ARG A 74 12.49 -2.09 -0.90
N SER A 75 12.49 -0.83 -0.48
CA SER A 75 11.91 0.32 -1.19
C SER A 75 12.79 0.84 -2.35
N THR A 76 13.50 -0.04 -3.07
CA THR A 76 14.25 0.37 -4.27
C THR A 76 13.29 0.89 -5.35
N ARG A 77 13.78 1.72 -6.29
CA ARG A 77 12.96 2.25 -7.40
C ARG A 77 12.23 1.13 -8.14
N ALA A 78 12.93 0.05 -8.47
CA ALA A 78 12.37 -1.09 -9.20
C ALA A 78 11.23 -1.77 -8.41
N ASN A 79 11.40 -1.95 -7.10
CA ASN A 79 10.38 -2.56 -6.26
C ASN A 79 9.15 -1.66 -6.07
N VAL A 80 9.35 -0.35 -5.92
CA VAL A 80 8.26 0.62 -5.88
C VAL A 80 7.44 0.58 -7.17
N GLN A 81 8.11 0.64 -8.34
CA GLN A 81 7.44 0.55 -9.64
C GLN A 81 6.67 -0.77 -9.79
N LYS A 82 7.29 -1.89 -9.41
CA LYS A 82 6.64 -3.20 -9.44
C LYS A 82 5.41 -3.25 -8.53
N ALA A 83 5.52 -2.75 -7.30
CA ALA A 83 4.41 -2.75 -6.33
C ALA A 83 3.21 -1.92 -6.84
N PHE A 84 3.46 -0.71 -7.35
CA PHE A 84 2.40 0.10 -7.95
C PHE A 84 1.78 -0.58 -9.17
N ALA A 85 2.58 -1.17 -10.07
CA ALA A 85 2.06 -1.89 -11.22
C ALA A 85 1.18 -3.08 -10.81
N GLN A 86 1.61 -3.87 -9.83
CA GLN A 86 0.83 -4.98 -9.30
C GLN A 86 -0.47 -4.51 -8.65
N MET A 87 -0.42 -3.44 -7.85
CA MET A 87 -1.59 -2.87 -7.19
C MET A 87 -2.62 -2.36 -8.21
N VAL A 88 -2.18 -1.57 -9.19
CA VAL A 88 -3.07 -1.03 -10.23
C VAL A 88 -3.67 -2.14 -11.09
N ASN A 89 -2.91 -3.19 -11.40
CA ASN A 89 -3.43 -4.34 -12.17
C ASN A 89 -4.47 -5.17 -11.40
N ASN A 90 -4.40 -5.16 -10.06
CA ASN A 90 -5.32 -5.88 -9.20
C ASN A 90 -6.53 -5.03 -8.77
N ALA A 91 -6.42 -3.70 -8.89
CA ALA A 91 -7.49 -2.77 -8.55
C ALA A 91 -8.59 -2.78 -9.63
N LYS A 92 -9.83 -2.67 -9.18
CA LYS A 92 -11.02 -2.55 -10.05
C LYS A 92 -11.43 -1.08 -10.17
N THR A 93 -12.23 -0.78 -11.19
CA THR A 93 -12.88 0.53 -11.30
C THR A 93 -13.65 0.84 -10.03
N GLY A 94 -13.33 1.98 -9.42
CA GLY A 94 -13.91 2.41 -8.16
C GLY A 94 -12.97 2.21 -6.97
N ASP A 95 -12.07 1.23 -6.97
CA ASP A 95 -11.16 1.00 -5.83
C ASP A 95 -10.32 2.24 -5.48
N GLN A 96 -10.01 2.38 -4.20
CA GLN A 96 -9.16 3.44 -3.66
C GLN A 96 -7.75 2.93 -3.41
N ILE A 97 -6.75 3.74 -3.77
CA ILE A 97 -5.35 3.49 -3.46
C ILE A 97 -4.86 4.59 -2.51
N PHE A 98 -4.45 4.19 -1.31
CA PHE A 98 -3.76 5.07 -0.36
C PHE A 98 -2.27 4.81 -0.44
N ALA A 99 -1.52 5.84 -0.84
CA ALA A 99 -0.06 5.80 -0.87
C ALA A 99 0.51 6.68 0.24
N ILE A 100 1.26 6.08 1.15
CA ILE A 100 1.93 6.74 2.27
C ILE A 100 3.43 6.73 2.01
N LEU A 101 4.01 7.92 1.84
CA LEU A 101 5.45 8.10 1.63
C LEU A 101 6.07 8.64 2.92
N ILE A 102 7.00 7.90 3.51
CA ILE A 102 7.68 8.25 4.75
C ILE A 102 9.16 8.36 4.46
N GLY A 103 9.73 9.57 4.53
CA GLY A 103 11.16 9.74 4.43
C GLY A 103 11.58 11.08 3.86
N HIS A 104 12.86 11.16 3.54
CA HIS A 104 13.45 12.39 3.04
C HIS A 104 13.08 12.62 1.57
N GLY A 105 12.88 13.89 1.26
CA GLY A 105 12.77 14.38 -0.10
C GLY A 105 13.78 15.48 -0.37
N SER A 106 13.91 15.82 -1.64
CA SER A 106 14.64 17.01 -2.09
C SER A 106 13.77 17.79 -3.06
N TYR A 107 14.08 19.08 -3.21
CA TYR A 107 13.44 19.93 -4.20
C TYR A 107 14.52 20.70 -4.95
N THR A 108 14.63 20.45 -6.26
CA THR A 108 15.65 21.07 -7.11
C THR A 108 15.07 21.37 -8.48
N ALA A 109 15.33 22.58 -9.00
CA ALA A 109 14.94 23.01 -10.35
C ALA A 109 13.44 22.81 -10.67
N GLY A 110 12.55 23.01 -9.70
CA GLY A 110 11.11 22.84 -9.90
C GLY A 110 10.58 21.43 -9.64
N GLU A 111 11.45 20.46 -9.35
CA GLU A 111 11.07 19.06 -9.14
C GLU A 111 11.22 18.62 -7.68
N SER A 112 10.15 18.05 -7.12
CA SER A 112 10.20 17.31 -5.86
C SER A 112 10.61 15.86 -6.10
N ARG A 113 11.53 15.35 -5.29
CA ARG A 113 12.02 13.98 -5.35
C ARG A 113 11.92 13.31 -3.99
N PHE A 114 11.71 12.01 -3.99
CA PHE A 114 11.69 11.17 -2.79
C PHE A 114 12.91 10.23 -2.81
N ASN A 115 13.61 10.12 -1.68
CA ASN A 115 14.86 9.38 -1.60
C ASN A 115 14.60 7.90 -1.34
N LEU A 116 15.06 7.03 -2.25
CA LEU A 116 14.95 5.58 -2.16
C LEU A 116 16.33 4.94 -2.01
N PRO A 117 16.45 3.79 -1.35
CA PRO A 117 17.70 3.04 -1.25
C PRO A 117 18.11 2.36 -2.57
N GLY A 118 19.42 2.18 -2.74
CA GLY A 118 20.00 1.48 -3.89
C GLY A 118 20.19 2.38 -5.12
N PRO A 119 20.62 1.81 -6.26
CA PRO A 119 20.61 2.50 -7.55
C PRO A 119 19.19 2.76 -8.08
#